data_AF-A0A1H4BQR3-F1
#
_entry.id   AF-A0A1H4BQR3-F1
#
_cell.length_a   1.000
_cell.length_b   1.000
_cell.length_c   1.000
_cell.angle_alpha   90.00
_cell.angle_beta   90.00
_cell.angle_gamma   90.00
#
_symmetry.space_group_name_H-M   'P 1'
#
loop_
_entity.id
_entity.type
_entity.pdbx_description
1 polymer ?
#
loop_
_entity_poly.entity_id
_entity_poly.type
_entity_poly.pdbx_seq_one_letter_code
_entity_poly.pdbx_strand_id
1 'polypeptide(L)'
;MMTDNQLNNEQTQRTVRPQQVLKREEQPEQEPVLMAQAMQQAQAEGKCCPFCGAINAPEAMFCAQCGQPISKTTCPHCGAEMDPDADFCEVCHRYIKKDVCSFCGAHLTGNEAYCPECGSPRGGMVCPTCHTLNEFAFCKKCGTALTEEARQMMKEMQKSPDYQELLEIVQDYSRLENALPYNSERDVVREQMNIKLRERVLTLLAKDEGVENPVIPKVESKRMTKEELEEQKKIKIKMLSSILDKLAVSPMTSPVKARNYAMASKPVGVRLAWVCNYKHAMHSSPCGCAKPHMGGKWVVLGKNSTEEIKDDK
;
A
#
# COMPACT_ATOMS: atom_id res chain seq x y z
N MET A 1 -34.36 91.41 22.63
CA MET A 1 -34.44 92.52 23.59
C MET A 1 -33.14 92.54 24.37
N MET A 2 -32.39 93.64 24.25
CA MET A 2 -31.46 94.26 25.23
C MET A 2 -30.35 93.37 25.85
N THR A 3 -29.06 93.51 25.48
CA THR A 3 -28.02 94.42 26.06
C THR A 3 -27.92 94.30 27.59
N ASP A 4 -26.78 94.21 28.29
CA ASP A 4 -25.35 94.36 28.00
C ASP A 4 -24.58 94.09 29.32
N ASN A 5 -23.25 94.25 29.27
CA ASN A 5 -22.34 94.65 30.36
C ASN A 5 -21.52 93.59 31.14
N GLN A 6 -20.38 93.26 30.52
CA GLN A 6 -19.00 93.53 30.98
C GLN A 6 -18.78 94.03 32.44
N LEU A 7 -17.78 93.48 33.14
CA LEU A 7 -16.43 94.10 33.33
C LEU A 7 -15.58 93.41 34.44
N ASN A 8 -14.30 93.22 34.12
CA ASN A 8 -13.03 93.25 34.88
C ASN A 8 -12.98 92.82 36.36
N ASN A 9 -12.13 91.88 36.80
CA ASN A 9 -10.64 91.79 36.73
C ASN A 9 -9.93 92.69 37.77
N GLU A 10 -9.27 92.08 38.77
CA GLU A 10 -7.92 92.39 39.28
C GLU A 10 -7.60 91.50 40.52
N GLN A 11 -6.72 90.51 40.39
CA GLN A 11 -5.28 90.51 40.68
C GLN A 11 -4.89 90.22 42.14
N THR A 12 -4.22 89.08 42.35
CA THR A 12 -3.04 89.03 43.25
C THR A 12 -2.08 87.91 42.84
N GLN A 13 -0.80 88.16 43.06
CA GLN A 13 0.33 87.67 42.30
C GLN A 13 0.99 86.39 42.85
N ARG A 14 1.30 85.48 41.93
CA ARG A 14 2.54 84.70 41.71
C ARG A 14 3.54 84.52 42.88
N THR A 15 3.86 83.24 43.16
CA THR A 15 5.25 82.73 43.16
C THR A 15 5.29 81.34 42.52
N VAL A 16 6.35 81.09 41.73
CA VAL A 16 6.55 79.89 40.90
C VAL A 16 7.57 78.97 41.56
N ARG A 17 7.31 77.65 41.57
CA ARG A 17 8.31 76.58 41.76
C ARG A 17 7.98 75.43 40.78
N PRO A 18 8.97 74.82 40.10
CA PRO A 18 8.68 74.01 38.92
C PRO A 18 8.40 72.51 39.22
N GLN A 19 7.44 72.00 38.43
CA GLN A 19 7.26 70.65 37.86
C GLN A 19 7.43 69.39 38.73
N GLN A 20 6.39 68.55 38.73
CA GLN A 20 6.40 67.24 38.05
C GLN A 20 4.96 66.71 37.86
N VAL A 21 4.58 66.44 36.61
CA VAL A 21 3.28 65.87 36.22
C VAL A 21 3.48 64.36 36.04
N LEU A 22 2.78 63.57 36.85
CA LEU A 22 2.65 62.12 36.65
C LEU A 22 1.79 61.89 35.40
N LYS A 23 2.41 61.39 34.32
CA LYS A 23 1.71 60.93 33.12
C LYS A 23 1.01 59.60 33.44
N ARG A 24 -0.28 59.53 33.13
CA ARG A 24 -1.09 58.31 33.10
C ARG A 24 -0.78 57.63 31.76
N GLU A 25 -0.26 56.42 31.79
CA GLU A 25 0.02 55.64 30.58
C GLU A 25 -1.31 55.16 29.98
N GLU A 26 -1.64 55.67 28.80
CA GLU A 26 -2.70 55.14 27.94
C GLU A 26 -2.12 53.92 27.19
N GLN A 27 -2.64 52.73 27.49
CA GLN A 27 -2.35 51.53 26.70
C GLN A 27 -3.14 51.54 25.39
N PRO A 28 -2.54 51.14 24.26
CA PRO A 28 -3.14 51.27 22.94
C PRO A 28 -4.22 50.20 22.70
N GLU A 29 -5.37 50.64 22.19
CA GLU A 29 -6.42 49.81 21.62
C GLU A 29 -5.91 49.10 20.35
N GLN A 30 -5.41 47.86 20.49
CA GLN A 30 -4.97 47.03 19.36
C GLN A 30 -5.59 45.62 19.34
N GLU A 31 -6.62 45.35 20.14
CA GLU A 31 -7.17 43.99 20.28
C GLU A 31 -8.18 43.48 19.22
N PRO A 32 -8.87 44.27 18.37
CA PRO A 32 -9.91 43.66 17.52
C PRO A 32 -9.40 43.11 16.17
N VAL A 33 -8.19 43.44 15.72
CA VAL A 33 -7.74 43.11 14.34
C VAL A 33 -6.99 41.77 14.26
N LEU A 34 -6.16 41.44 15.26
CA LEU A 34 -5.42 40.18 15.32
C LEU A 34 -6.33 38.95 15.51
N MET A 35 -7.42 39.12 16.26
CA MET A 35 -8.38 38.05 16.53
C MET A 35 -9.25 37.74 15.30
N ALA A 36 -9.61 38.77 14.51
CA ALA A 36 -10.35 38.60 13.26
C ALA A 36 -9.51 37.94 12.15
N GLN A 37 -8.20 38.24 12.07
CA GLN A 37 -7.28 37.64 11.11
C GLN A 37 -6.94 36.18 11.47
N ALA A 38 -6.82 35.84 12.76
CA ALA A 38 -6.65 34.46 13.21
C ALA A 38 -7.90 33.59 12.98
N MET A 39 -9.11 34.16 13.08
CA MET A 39 -10.36 33.44 12.79
C MET A 39 -10.57 33.18 11.29
N GLN A 40 -10.06 34.04 10.40
CA GLN A 40 -10.13 33.83 8.95
C GLN A 40 -9.08 32.83 8.43
N GLN A 41 -7.91 32.72 9.08
CA GLN A 41 -6.89 31.73 8.70
C GLN A 41 -7.22 30.30 9.21
N ALA A 42 -8.01 30.17 10.29
CA ALA A 42 -8.45 28.86 10.80
C ALA A 42 -9.63 28.23 10.01
N GLN A 43 -10.24 28.96 9.08
CA GLN A 43 -11.41 28.48 8.33
C GLN A 43 -11.07 27.58 7.13
N ALA A 44 -9.79 27.40 6.78
CA ALA A 44 -9.39 26.60 5.61
C ALA A 44 -9.08 25.12 5.91
N GLU A 45 -8.92 24.72 7.19
CA GLU A 45 -8.48 23.36 7.56
C GLU A 45 -9.38 22.70 8.63
N GLY A 46 -10.59 23.21 8.86
CA GLY A 46 -11.53 22.60 9.82
C GLY A 46 -12.33 21.43 9.24
N LYS A 47 -12.51 20.35 10.02
CA LYS A 47 -13.39 19.21 9.65
C LYS A 47 -14.84 19.54 9.99
N CYS A 48 -15.73 19.47 9.00
CA CYS A 48 -17.15 19.66 9.21
C CYS A 48 -17.78 18.42 9.85
N CYS A 49 -18.53 18.62 10.93
CA CYS A 49 -19.28 17.56 11.58
C CYS A 49 -20.40 17.05 10.67
N PRO A 50 -20.44 15.76 10.30
CA PRO A 50 -21.47 15.23 9.42
C PRO A 50 -22.87 15.18 10.06
N PHE A 51 -22.95 15.35 11.39
CA PHE A 51 -24.22 15.25 12.14
C PHE A 51 -24.86 16.61 12.44
N CYS A 52 -24.06 17.65 12.72
CA CYS A 52 -24.58 18.97 13.09
C CYS A 52 -24.05 20.12 12.23
N GLY A 53 -23.13 19.86 11.30
CA GLY A 53 -22.55 20.87 10.42
C GLY A 53 -21.52 21.79 11.07
N ALA A 54 -21.20 21.61 12.36
CA ALA A 54 -20.20 22.43 13.04
C ALA A 54 -18.80 22.21 12.45
N ILE A 55 -18.05 23.28 12.23
CA ILE A 55 -16.65 23.22 11.83
C ILE A 55 -15.80 22.96 13.08
N ASN A 56 -15.00 21.90 13.07
CA ASN A 56 -14.16 21.48 14.18
C ASN A 56 -12.69 21.53 13.78
N ALA A 57 -11.78 21.56 14.75
CA ALA A 57 -10.35 21.53 14.49
C ALA A 57 -9.95 20.31 13.62
N PRO A 58 -8.93 20.41 12.76
CA PRO A 58 -8.49 19.32 11.90
C PRO A 58 -8.20 18.01 12.65
N GLU A 59 -7.73 18.08 13.89
CA GLU A 59 -7.40 16.95 14.75
C GLU A 59 -8.57 16.51 15.67
N ALA A 60 -9.73 17.17 15.59
CA ALA A 60 -10.87 16.89 16.46
C ALA A 60 -11.46 15.49 16.20
N MET A 61 -11.44 14.64 17.25
CA MET A 61 -12.02 13.30 17.19
C MET A 61 -13.55 13.30 17.36
N PHE A 62 -14.05 14.23 18.17
CA PHE A 62 -15.46 14.43 18.45
C PHE A 62 -15.85 15.87 18.14
N CYS A 63 -17.12 16.05 17.82
CA CYS A 63 -17.69 17.36 17.64
C CYS A 63 -17.73 18.10 18.97
N ALA A 64 -17.05 19.24 19.04
CA ALA A 64 -17.13 20.15 20.17
C ALA A 64 -18.57 20.64 20.42
N GLN A 65 -19.43 20.59 19.40
CA GLN A 65 -20.80 21.10 19.47
C GLN A 65 -21.87 20.03 19.73
N CYS A 66 -21.77 18.84 19.14
CA CYS A 66 -22.79 17.79 19.31
C CYS A 66 -22.28 16.50 19.96
N GLY A 67 -20.98 16.41 20.30
CA GLY A 67 -20.36 15.23 20.92
C GLY A 67 -20.23 14.01 20.01
N GLN A 68 -20.79 14.02 18.79
CA GLN A 68 -20.67 12.92 17.85
C GLN A 68 -19.25 12.82 17.26
N PRO A 69 -18.74 11.61 16.96
CA PRO A 69 -17.42 11.45 16.38
C PRO A 69 -17.35 12.09 14.99
N ILE A 70 -16.32 12.91 14.76
CA ILE A 70 -16.05 13.58 13.47
C ILE A 70 -14.91 12.87 12.73
N SER A 71 -13.97 12.29 13.47
CA SER A 71 -12.80 11.64 12.89
C SER A 71 -13.06 10.24 12.34
N LYS A 72 -14.23 9.66 12.57
CA LYS A 72 -14.60 8.34 12.06
C LYS A 72 -15.53 8.50 10.86
N THR A 73 -14.98 8.28 9.67
CA THR A 73 -15.80 8.21 8.46
C THR A 73 -16.41 6.82 8.40
N THR A 74 -17.71 6.71 8.15
CA THR A 74 -18.36 5.40 7.93
C THR A 74 -18.34 5.02 6.46
N CYS A 75 -18.26 3.73 6.18
CA CYS A 75 -18.31 3.24 4.81
C CYS A 75 -19.68 3.54 4.18
N PRO A 76 -19.75 4.21 3.01
CA PRO A 76 -21.02 4.50 2.36
C PRO A 76 -21.75 3.24 1.85
N HIS A 77 -21.08 2.09 1.84
CA HIS A 77 -21.66 0.82 1.36
C HIS A 77 -22.14 -0.10 2.49
N CYS A 78 -21.43 -0.15 3.62
CA CYS A 78 -21.74 -1.09 4.71
C CYS A 78 -21.88 -0.46 6.10
N GLY A 79 -21.62 0.84 6.25
CA GLY A 79 -21.71 1.54 7.53
C GLY A 79 -20.57 1.26 8.52
N ALA A 80 -19.60 0.40 8.17
CA ALA A 80 -18.45 0.11 9.03
C ALA A 80 -17.61 1.37 9.30
N GLU A 81 -17.04 1.48 10.50
CA GLU A 81 -16.11 2.55 10.85
C GLU A 81 -14.81 2.45 10.04
N MET A 82 -14.34 3.59 9.53
CA MET A 82 -13.13 3.69 8.70
C MET A 82 -12.26 4.86 9.17
N ASP A 83 -10.99 4.76 8.82
CA ASP A 83 -10.06 5.89 8.90
C ASP A 83 -10.44 6.92 7.80
N PRO A 84 -10.43 8.23 8.11
CA PRO A 84 -10.87 9.27 7.17
C PRO A 84 -9.99 9.37 5.92
N ASP A 85 -8.72 8.96 6.00
CA ASP A 85 -7.80 8.97 4.86
C ASP A 85 -7.82 7.66 4.07
N ALA A 86 -8.56 6.65 4.53
CA ALA A 86 -8.71 5.38 3.82
C ALA A 86 -9.39 5.64 2.47
N ASP A 87 -8.94 4.95 1.43
CA ASP A 87 -9.59 4.95 0.13
C ASP A 87 -10.26 3.60 -0.19
N PHE A 88 -10.14 2.65 0.72
CA PHE A 88 -10.70 1.31 0.63
C PHE A 88 -11.30 0.87 1.98
N CYS A 89 -12.47 0.23 1.93
CA CYS A 89 -13.08 -0.35 3.12
C CYS A 89 -12.61 -1.80 3.32
N GLU A 90 -11.91 -2.05 4.44
CA GLU A 90 -11.41 -3.38 4.83
C GLU A 90 -12.54 -4.37 5.19
N VAL A 91 -13.78 -3.91 5.39
CA VAL A 91 -14.92 -4.76 5.78
C VAL A 91 -15.72 -5.21 4.56
N CYS A 92 -16.19 -4.28 3.74
CA CYS A 92 -16.97 -4.62 2.55
C CYS A 92 -16.14 -4.80 1.27
N HIS A 93 -14.82 -4.64 1.37
CA HIS A 93 -13.86 -4.83 0.29
C HIS A 93 -14.15 -4.02 -0.98
N ARG A 94 -14.59 -2.76 -0.80
CA ARG A 94 -14.90 -1.81 -1.89
C ARG A 94 -14.07 -0.54 -1.78
N TYR A 95 -13.75 0.01 -2.95
CA TYR A 95 -13.17 1.34 -3.05
C TYR A 95 -14.22 2.40 -2.68
N ILE A 96 -13.84 3.41 -1.89
CA ILE A 96 -14.81 4.37 -1.32
C ILE A 96 -14.72 5.78 -1.91
N LYS A 97 -13.57 6.18 -2.49
CA LYS A 97 -13.40 7.53 -3.03
C LYS A 97 -14.12 7.66 -4.38
N LYS A 98 -14.80 8.78 -4.58
CA LYS A 98 -15.54 9.07 -5.84
C LYS A 98 -14.84 10.11 -6.71
N ASP A 99 -14.01 10.93 -6.07
CA ASP A 99 -13.21 12.02 -6.62
C ASP A 99 -11.82 11.58 -7.06
N VAL A 100 -11.46 10.31 -6.84
CA VAL A 100 -10.17 9.74 -7.24
C VAL A 100 -10.40 8.46 -8.03
N CYS A 101 -9.70 8.31 -9.14
CA CYS A 101 -9.75 7.11 -9.96
C CYS A 101 -9.11 5.93 -9.23
N SER A 102 -9.84 4.82 -9.09
CA SER A 102 -9.37 3.61 -8.43
C SER A 102 -8.29 2.83 -9.20
N PHE A 103 -8.09 3.15 -10.49
CA PHE A 103 -7.12 2.50 -11.37
C PHE A 103 -5.78 3.24 -11.42
N CYS A 104 -5.77 4.52 -11.76
CA CYS A 104 -4.54 5.32 -11.92
C CYS A 104 -4.28 6.31 -10.77
N GLY A 105 -5.29 6.64 -9.97
CA GLY A 105 -5.19 7.63 -8.89
C GLY A 105 -5.33 9.08 -9.33
N ALA A 106 -5.74 9.35 -10.58
CA ALA A 106 -6.05 10.70 -11.05
C ALA A 106 -7.30 11.27 -10.35
N HIS A 107 -7.34 12.60 -10.19
CA HIS A 107 -8.52 13.29 -9.68
C HIS A 107 -9.62 13.28 -10.74
N LEU A 108 -10.84 12.94 -10.33
CA LEU A 108 -12.00 12.85 -11.21
C LEU A 108 -12.88 14.09 -11.02
N THR A 109 -13.15 14.78 -12.12
CA THR A 109 -14.16 15.83 -12.18
C THR A 109 -15.44 15.26 -12.84
N GLY A 110 -16.60 15.69 -12.36
CA GLY A 110 -17.90 15.28 -12.91
C GLY A 110 -18.28 13.80 -12.73
N ASN A 111 -19.29 13.35 -13.49
CA ASN A 111 -19.91 12.01 -13.40
C ASN A 111 -19.72 11.17 -14.67
N GLU A 112 -18.59 11.35 -15.37
CA GLU A 112 -18.31 10.63 -16.62
C GLU A 112 -18.19 9.12 -16.38
N ALA A 113 -18.53 8.30 -17.38
CA ALA A 113 -18.46 6.84 -17.25
C ALA A 113 -17.02 6.30 -17.19
N TYR A 114 -16.06 7.04 -17.75
CA TYR A 114 -14.64 6.67 -17.84
C TYR A 114 -13.76 7.73 -17.17
N CYS A 115 -12.53 7.33 -16.83
CA CYS A 115 -11.51 8.26 -16.36
C CYS A 115 -10.88 8.99 -17.58
N PRO A 116 -10.78 10.32 -17.57
CA PRO A 116 -10.19 11.07 -18.68
C PRO A 116 -8.68 10.84 -18.85
N GLU A 117 -7.98 10.49 -17.76
CA GLU A 117 -6.53 10.24 -17.78
C GLU A 117 -6.18 8.83 -18.27
N CYS A 118 -6.77 7.79 -17.65
CA CYS A 118 -6.39 6.40 -17.94
C CYS A 118 -7.39 5.62 -18.80
N GLY A 119 -8.53 6.22 -19.18
CA GLY A 119 -9.59 5.59 -19.96
C GLY A 119 -10.31 4.43 -19.25
N SER A 120 -10.02 4.16 -17.97
CA SER A 120 -10.63 3.03 -17.25
C SER A 120 -12.07 3.34 -16.81
N PRO A 121 -12.98 2.35 -16.82
CA PRO A 121 -14.38 2.54 -16.45
C PRO A 121 -14.53 2.77 -14.95
N ARG A 122 -15.31 3.78 -14.54
CA ARG A 122 -15.54 4.07 -13.10
C ARG A 122 -16.36 2.98 -12.39
N GLY A 123 -17.07 2.13 -13.14
CA GLY A 123 -17.88 1.01 -12.62
C GLY A 123 -17.13 -0.31 -12.40
N GLY A 124 -15.80 -0.31 -12.55
CA GLY A 124 -14.99 -1.52 -12.45
C GLY A 124 -14.91 -2.31 -13.77
N MET A 125 -14.05 -3.32 -13.80
CA MET A 125 -13.81 -4.17 -14.96
C MET A 125 -13.69 -5.65 -14.58
N VAL A 126 -14.15 -6.52 -15.46
CA VAL A 126 -14.09 -7.97 -15.27
C VAL A 126 -12.74 -8.49 -15.72
N CYS A 127 -12.09 -9.31 -14.89
CA CYS A 127 -10.83 -9.93 -15.25
C CYS A 127 -11.03 -10.96 -16.39
N PRO A 128 -10.26 -10.89 -17.48
CA PRO A 128 -10.39 -11.84 -18.60
C PRO A 128 -9.94 -13.27 -18.23
N THR A 129 -9.13 -13.42 -17.17
CA THR A 129 -8.60 -14.72 -16.74
C THR A 129 -9.53 -15.44 -15.77
N CYS A 130 -10.01 -14.75 -14.75
CA CYS A 130 -10.78 -15.36 -13.65
C CYS A 130 -12.23 -14.84 -13.53
N HIS A 131 -12.68 -13.98 -14.45
CA HIS A 131 -14.03 -13.41 -14.51
C HIS A 131 -14.49 -12.69 -13.23
N THR A 132 -13.57 -12.34 -12.34
CA THR A 132 -13.87 -11.57 -11.12
C THR A 132 -14.03 -10.10 -11.47
N LEU A 133 -15.03 -9.42 -10.89
CA LEU A 133 -15.18 -7.97 -10.97
C LEU A 133 -14.11 -7.28 -10.09
N ASN A 134 -13.36 -6.36 -10.69
CA ASN A 134 -12.31 -5.61 -10.02
C ASN A 134 -12.49 -4.10 -10.21
N GLU A 135 -12.17 -3.36 -9.16
CA GLU A 135 -12.16 -1.89 -9.16
C GLU A 135 -10.71 -1.35 -9.18
N PHE A 136 -9.72 -2.23 -9.40
CA PHE A 136 -8.29 -1.90 -9.34
C PHE A 136 -7.58 -2.24 -10.66
N ALA A 137 -6.40 -1.67 -10.88
CA ALA A 137 -5.58 -1.92 -12.06
C ALA A 137 -5.07 -3.36 -12.18
N PHE A 138 -5.03 -4.10 -11.07
CA PHE A 138 -4.69 -5.51 -11.01
C PHE A 138 -5.87 -6.31 -10.46
N CYS A 139 -6.03 -7.54 -10.93
CA CYS A 139 -7.05 -8.42 -10.39
C CYS A 139 -6.73 -8.83 -8.94
N LYS A 140 -7.68 -8.63 -8.03
CA LYS A 140 -7.54 -8.97 -6.61
C LYS A 140 -7.37 -10.48 -6.34
N LYS A 141 -7.87 -11.34 -7.24
CA LYS A 141 -7.75 -12.81 -7.10
C LYS A 141 -6.49 -13.37 -7.78
N CYS A 142 -6.32 -13.13 -9.07
CA CYS A 142 -5.24 -13.75 -9.85
C CYS A 142 -4.03 -12.85 -10.08
N GLY A 143 -4.09 -11.57 -9.73
CA GLY A 143 -2.98 -10.62 -9.94
C GLY A 143 -2.77 -10.20 -11.40
N THR A 144 -3.63 -10.60 -12.34
CA THR A 144 -3.52 -10.19 -13.74
C THR A 144 -3.66 -8.66 -13.87
N ALA A 145 -2.72 -8.03 -14.58
CA ALA A 145 -2.79 -6.61 -14.94
C ALA A 145 -3.94 -6.37 -15.93
N LEU A 146 -4.90 -5.54 -15.52
CA LEU A 146 -6.12 -5.28 -16.26
C LEU A 146 -6.00 -4.03 -17.15
N THR A 147 -5.32 -2.99 -16.68
CA THR A 147 -5.08 -1.75 -17.44
C THR A 147 -3.76 -1.80 -18.20
N GLU A 148 -3.63 -0.96 -19.24
CA GLU A 148 -2.39 -0.89 -20.02
C GLU A 148 -1.22 -0.32 -19.20
N GLU A 149 -1.48 0.70 -18.37
CA GLU A 149 -0.51 1.25 -17.43
C GLU A 149 0.05 0.17 -16.49
N ALA A 150 -0.81 -0.70 -15.96
CA ALA A 150 -0.38 -1.80 -15.09
C ALA A 150 0.52 -2.81 -15.83
N ARG A 151 0.22 -3.10 -17.10
CA ARG A 151 1.04 -4.00 -17.93
C ARG A 151 2.42 -3.40 -18.22
N GLN A 152 2.48 -2.10 -18.50
CA GLN A 152 3.74 -1.39 -18.71
C GLN A 152 4.59 -1.43 -17.44
N MET A 153 3.99 -1.15 -16.28
CA MET A 153 4.67 -1.21 -14.99
C MET A 153 5.26 -2.60 -14.70
N MET A 154 4.54 -3.68 -14.98
CA MET A 154 5.09 -5.04 -14.84
C MET A 154 6.28 -5.28 -15.78
N LYS A 155 6.20 -4.81 -17.04
CA LYS A 155 7.30 -4.95 -18.01
C LYS A 155 8.54 -4.18 -17.58
N GLU A 156 8.37 -3.03 -16.94
CA GLU A 156 9.47 -2.25 -16.37
C GLU A 156 10.11 -2.97 -15.18
N MET A 157 9.30 -3.50 -14.27
CA MET A 157 9.80 -4.30 -13.14
C MET A 157 10.60 -5.51 -13.60
N GLN A 158 10.14 -6.22 -14.64
CA GLN A 158 10.82 -7.37 -15.23
C GLN A 158 12.20 -7.07 -15.82
N LYS A 159 12.50 -5.80 -16.14
CA LYS A 159 13.83 -5.41 -16.66
C LYS A 159 14.86 -5.25 -15.55
N SER A 160 14.43 -5.05 -14.30
CA SER A 160 15.36 -4.88 -13.19
C SER A 160 16.13 -6.19 -12.90
N PRO A 161 17.44 -6.14 -12.62
CA PRO A 161 18.24 -7.33 -12.36
C PRO A 161 17.77 -8.07 -11.10
N ASP A 162 17.36 -7.31 -10.07
CA ASP A 162 16.83 -7.87 -8.83
C ASP A 162 15.57 -8.71 -9.06
N TYR A 163 14.68 -8.28 -9.98
CA TYR A 163 13.49 -9.05 -10.32
C TYR A 163 13.81 -10.27 -11.20
N GLN A 164 14.85 -10.21 -12.03
CA GLN A 164 15.29 -11.38 -12.79
C GLN A 164 15.84 -12.47 -11.87
N GLU A 165 16.66 -12.10 -10.89
CA GLU A 165 17.15 -13.01 -9.85
C GLU A 165 15.97 -13.61 -9.04
N LEU A 166 14.99 -12.77 -8.70
CA LEU A 166 13.75 -13.20 -8.06
C LEU A 166 13.03 -14.29 -8.86
N LEU A 167 12.85 -14.09 -10.18
CA LEU A 167 12.17 -15.03 -11.06
C LEU A 167 12.91 -16.37 -11.16
N GLU A 168 14.24 -16.34 -11.22
CA GLU A 168 15.07 -17.56 -11.27
C GLU A 168 14.91 -18.37 -9.98
N ILE A 169 14.98 -17.71 -8.81
CA ILE A 169 14.78 -18.37 -7.51
C ILE A 169 13.37 -18.95 -7.39
N VAL A 170 12.35 -18.25 -7.89
CA VAL A 170 10.97 -18.73 -7.90
C VAL A 170 10.81 -19.96 -8.79
N GLN A 171 11.43 -19.97 -9.97
CA GLN A 171 11.41 -21.13 -10.85
C GLN A 171 12.09 -22.34 -10.20
N ASP A 172 13.24 -22.14 -9.56
CA ASP A 172 13.93 -23.16 -8.80
C ASP A 172 13.10 -23.68 -7.63
N TYR A 173 12.46 -22.78 -6.87
CA TYR A 173 11.58 -23.16 -5.77
C TYR A 173 10.41 -24.01 -6.27
N SER A 174 9.78 -23.64 -7.40
CA SER A 174 8.72 -24.42 -8.03
C SER A 174 9.20 -25.80 -8.49
N ARG A 175 10.43 -25.90 -9.03
CA ARG A 175 11.05 -27.21 -9.35
C ARG A 175 11.22 -28.06 -8.09
N LEU A 176 11.65 -27.48 -6.97
CA LEU A 176 11.78 -28.19 -5.68
C LEU A 176 10.42 -28.58 -5.09
N GLU A 177 9.38 -27.76 -5.22
CA GLU A 177 8.02 -28.13 -4.78
C GLU A 177 7.48 -29.33 -5.55
N ASN A 178 7.75 -29.39 -6.86
CA ASN A 178 7.32 -30.48 -7.74
C ASN A 178 8.26 -31.69 -7.74
N ALA A 179 9.41 -31.62 -7.08
CA ALA A 179 10.35 -32.73 -6.99
C ALA A 179 9.82 -33.83 -6.07
N LEU A 180 9.79 -35.07 -6.58
CA LEU A 180 9.46 -36.26 -5.79
C LEU A 180 10.68 -36.69 -4.96
N PRO A 181 10.62 -36.69 -3.62
CA PRO A 181 11.73 -37.13 -2.78
C PRO A 181 11.86 -38.67 -2.79
N TYR A 182 13.02 -39.16 -2.36
CA TYR A 182 13.16 -40.57 -2.00
C TYR A 182 12.40 -40.85 -0.70
N ASN A 183 11.51 -41.85 -0.73
CA ASN A 183 10.70 -42.23 0.44
C ASN A 183 11.37 -43.35 1.25
N SER A 184 12.28 -44.11 0.65
CA SER A 184 12.98 -45.22 1.29
C SER A 184 14.36 -45.46 0.69
N GLU A 185 15.25 -46.09 1.44
CA GLU A 185 16.56 -46.55 0.94
C GLU A 185 16.43 -47.48 -0.28
N ARG A 186 15.33 -48.25 -0.34
CA ARG A 186 15.03 -49.12 -1.49
C ARG A 186 14.85 -48.33 -2.78
N ASP A 187 14.29 -47.12 -2.70
CA ASP A 187 14.09 -46.27 -3.88
C ASP A 187 15.42 -45.74 -4.40
N VAL A 188 16.35 -45.41 -3.50
CA VAL A 188 17.72 -44.99 -3.85
C VAL A 188 18.45 -46.14 -4.56
N VAL A 189 18.41 -47.35 -4.00
CA VAL A 189 19.04 -48.53 -4.61
C VAL A 189 18.41 -48.85 -5.96
N ARG A 190 17.06 -48.79 -6.07
CA ARG A 190 16.34 -49.03 -7.32
C ARG A 190 16.75 -48.01 -8.40
N GLU A 191 16.90 -46.74 -8.04
CA GLU A 191 17.34 -45.70 -8.96
C GLU A 191 18.78 -45.94 -9.43
N GLN A 192 19.70 -46.28 -8.52
CA GLN A 192 21.08 -46.64 -8.88
C GLN A 192 21.14 -47.86 -9.82
N MET A 193 20.30 -48.88 -9.58
CA MET A 193 20.18 -50.04 -10.46
C MET A 193 19.64 -49.64 -11.84
N ASN A 194 18.63 -48.76 -11.90
CA ASN A 194 18.07 -48.27 -13.16
C ASN A 194 19.09 -47.44 -13.96
N ILE A 195 19.90 -46.61 -13.30
CA ILE A 195 20.97 -45.84 -13.95
C ILE A 195 22.00 -46.78 -14.57
N LYS A 196 22.48 -47.77 -13.82
CA LYS A 196 23.42 -48.79 -14.31
C LYS A 196 22.83 -49.61 -15.46
N LEU A 197 21.55 -49.98 -15.36
CA LEU A 197 20.85 -50.70 -16.42
C LEU A 197 20.76 -49.86 -17.69
N ARG A 198 20.39 -48.58 -17.58
CA ARG A 198 20.34 -47.64 -18.71
C ARG A 198 21.69 -47.51 -19.40
N GLU A 199 22.76 -47.32 -18.63
CA GLU A 199 24.12 -47.22 -19.17
C GLU A 199 24.51 -48.49 -19.92
N ARG A 200 24.22 -49.66 -19.34
CA ARG A 200 24.47 -50.95 -20.00
C ARG A 200 23.68 -51.12 -21.29
N VAL A 201 22.38 -50.82 -21.28
CA VAL A 201 21.50 -50.95 -22.45
C VAL A 201 21.96 -50.02 -23.58
N LEU A 202 22.24 -48.75 -23.27
CA LEU A 202 22.72 -47.80 -24.27
C LEU A 202 24.10 -48.18 -24.83
N THR A 203 24.96 -48.77 -24.00
CA THR A 203 26.26 -49.28 -24.45
C THR A 203 26.08 -50.42 -25.46
N LEU A 204 25.17 -51.35 -25.18
CA LEU A 204 24.90 -52.49 -26.06
C LEU A 204 24.31 -52.02 -27.40
N LEU A 205 23.32 -51.12 -27.36
CA LEU A 205 22.71 -50.57 -28.58
C LEU A 205 23.75 -49.86 -29.46
N ALA A 206 24.64 -49.08 -28.87
CA ALA A 206 25.67 -48.39 -29.65
C ALA A 206 26.74 -49.35 -30.21
N LYS A 207 27.05 -50.44 -29.52
CA LYS A 207 27.91 -51.51 -30.04
C LYS A 207 27.26 -52.25 -31.21
N ASP A 208 25.96 -52.51 -31.14
CA ASP A 208 25.20 -53.12 -32.23
C ASP A 208 25.16 -52.20 -33.48
N GLU A 209 25.18 -50.87 -33.28
CA GLU A 209 25.31 -49.87 -34.34
C GLU A 209 26.76 -49.70 -34.86
N GLY A 210 27.74 -50.42 -34.31
CA GLY A 210 29.14 -50.38 -34.75
C GLY A 210 30.01 -49.29 -34.09
N VAL A 211 29.55 -48.66 -33.01
CA VAL A 211 30.33 -47.69 -32.23
C VAL A 211 31.06 -48.43 -31.11
N GLU A 212 32.38 -48.59 -31.21
CA GLU A 212 33.18 -49.34 -30.24
C GLU A 212 33.24 -48.68 -28.85
N ASN A 213 33.22 -47.34 -28.80
CA ASN A 213 33.36 -46.58 -27.54
C ASN A 213 32.32 -45.46 -27.42
N PRO A 214 31.05 -45.80 -27.10
CA PRO A 214 29.98 -44.82 -27.02
C PRO A 214 30.08 -43.95 -25.77
N VAL A 215 30.02 -42.63 -25.95
CA VAL A 215 29.90 -41.68 -24.84
C VAL A 215 28.44 -41.57 -24.45
N ILE A 216 28.06 -42.20 -23.34
CA ILE A 216 26.69 -42.15 -22.83
C ILE A 216 26.53 -40.92 -21.93
N PRO A 217 25.59 -40.01 -22.24
CA PRO A 217 25.27 -38.91 -21.35
C PRO A 217 24.76 -39.44 -20.01
N LYS A 218 25.48 -39.11 -18.94
CA LYS A 218 25.04 -39.34 -17.57
C LYS A 218 23.83 -38.43 -17.32
N VAL A 219 22.71 -39.04 -16.95
CA VAL A 219 21.53 -38.31 -16.52
C VAL A 219 21.60 -38.27 -14.99
N GLU A 220 21.90 -37.10 -14.44
CA GLU A 220 21.89 -36.90 -12.99
C GLU A 220 20.45 -36.89 -12.48
N SER A 221 20.14 -37.77 -11.52
CA SER A 221 18.85 -37.77 -10.86
C SER A 221 18.72 -36.52 -10.01
N LYS A 222 17.76 -35.64 -10.30
CA LYS A 222 17.43 -34.47 -9.47
C LYS A 222 16.68 -34.83 -8.19
N ARG A 223 16.49 -36.12 -7.92
CA ARG A 223 15.84 -36.64 -6.73
C ARG A 223 16.80 -36.59 -5.55
N MET A 224 16.25 -36.21 -4.41
CA MET A 224 16.97 -36.04 -3.15
C MET A 224 16.15 -36.62 -2.01
N THR A 225 16.76 -36.81 -0.84
CA THR A 225 16.02 -37.24 0.34
C THR A 225 15.02 -36.18 0.76
N LYS A 226 14.03 -36.57 1.58
CA LYS A 226 13.02 -35.62 2.08
C LYS A 226 13.66 -34.49 2.88
N GLU A 227 14.67 -34.81 3.70
CA GLU A 227 15.37 -33.85 4.55
C GLU A 227 16.16 -32.84 3.73
N GLU A 228 16.95 -33.30 2.74
CA GLU A 228 17.68 -32.43 1.81
C GLU A 228 16.73 -31.53 1.01
N LEU A 229 15.58 -32.07 0.59
CA LEU A 229 14.58 -31.30 -0.15
C LEU A 229 14.00 -30.16 0.71
N GLU A 230 13.72 -30.43 1.98
CA GLU A 230 13.22 -29.42 2.91
C GLU A 230 14.31 -28.38 3.24
N GLU A 231 15.57 -28.79 3.38
CA GLU A 231 16.70 -27.89 3.60
C GLU A 231 16.89 -26.93 2.41
N GLN A 232 16.91 -27.46 1.18
CA GLN A 232 17.01 -26.65 -0.03
C GLN A 232 15.83 -25.69 -0.19
N LYS A 233 14.61 -26.13 0.14
CA LYS A 233 13.42 -25.27 0.18
C LYS A 233 13.59 -24.12 1.18
N LYS A 234 14.08 -24.39 2.40
CA LYS A 234 14.33 -23.36 3.41
C LYS A 234 15.39 -22.36 2.94
N ILE A 235 16.47 -22.82 2.31
CA ILE A 235 17.51 -21.94 1.76
C ILE A 235 16.92 -21.03 0.69
N LYS A 236 16.18 -21.58 -0.28
CA LYS A 236 15.56 -20.79 -1.35
C LYS A 236 14.51 -19.81 -0.81
N ILE A 237 13.74 -20.18 0.22
CA ILE A 237 12.82 -19.25 0.91
C ILE A 237 13.58 -18.08 1.57
N LYS A 238 14.72 -18.34 2.21
CA LYS A 238 15.56 -17.27 2.81
C LYS A 238 16.13 -16.32 1.76
N MET A 239 16.58 -16.87 0.62
CA MET A 239 17.02 -16.04 -0.52
C MET A 239 15.87 -15.20 -1.06
N LEU A 240 14.69 -15.81 -1.23
CA LEU A 240 13.48 -15.14 -1.70
C LEU A 240 13.08 -14.00 -0.74
N SER A 241 13.07 -14.23 0.57
CA SER A 241 12.76 -13.18 1.55
C SER A 241 13.76 -12.01 1.48
N SER A 242 15.05 -12.29 1.29
CA SER A 242 16.07 -11.24 1.20
C SER A 242 15.85 -10.33 -0.02
N ILE A 243 15.47 -10.89 -1.17
CA ILE A 243 15.18 -10.08 -2.37
C ILE A 243 13.85 -9.33 -2.21
N LEU A 244 12.83 -9.98 -1.64
CA LEU A 244 11.55 -9.31 -1.39
C LEU A 244 11.67 -8.14 -0.41
N ASP A 245 12.57 -8.22 0.57
CA ASP A 245 12.87 -7.10 1.47
C ASP A 245 13.53 -5.92 0.72
N LYS A 246 14.38 -6.20 -0.28
CA LYS A 246 14.96 -5.14 -1.15
C LYS A 246 13.90 -4.49 -2.06
N LEU A 247 12.91 -5.27 -2.51
CA LEU A 247 11.79 -4.82 -3.34
C LEU A 247 10.61 -4.26 -2.53
N ALA A 248 10.80 -4.03 -1.22
CA ALA A 248 9.78 -3.45 -0.36
C ALA A 248 9.33 -2.08 -0.89
N VAL A 249 8.03 -1.83 -0.82
CA VAL A 249 7.44 -0.59 -1.34
C VAL A 249 7.68 0.51 -0.33
N SER A 250 8.39 1.55 -0.78
CA SER A 250 8.61 2.75 0.01
C SER A 250 7.31 3.58 0.13
N PRO A 251 7.21 4.45 1.15
CA PRO A 251 6.08 5.35 1.26
C PRO A 251 5.95 6.25 0.03
N MET A 252 4.74 6.34 -0.52
CA MET A 252 4.43 7.16 -1.68
C MET A 252 3.27 8.11 -1.40
N THR A 253 3.10 9.12 -2.25
CA THR A 253 2.05 10.13 -2.07
C THR A 253 0.65 9.61 -2.41
N SER A 254 0.53 8.73 -3.39
CA SER A 254 -0.76 8.20 -3.86
C SER A 254 -0.99 6.75 -3.42
N PRO A 255 -2.09 6.45 -2.72
CA PRO A 255 -2.46 5.07 -2.36
C PRO A 255 -2.64 4.15 -3.58
N VAL A 256 -3.24 4.64 -4.66
CA VAL A 256 -3.49 3.86 -5.88
C VAL A 256 -2.18 3.50 -6.56
N LYS A 257 -1.25 4.46 -6.70
CA LYS A 257 0.09 4.19 -7.24
C LYS A 257 0.85 3.18 -6.38
N ALA A 258 0.72 3.24 -5.05
CA ALA A 258 1.35 2.29 -4.14
C ALA A 258 0.82 0.87 -4.29
N ARG A 259 -0.49 0.69 -4.46
CA ARG A 259 -1.05 -0.62 -4.79
C ARG A 259 -0.53 -1.13 -6.12
N ASN A 260 -0.50 -0.28 -7.15
CA ASN A 260 -0.08 -0.69 -8.49
C ASN A 260 1.39 -1.12 -8.50
N TYR A 261 2.27 -0.35 -7.86
CA TYR A 261 3.69 -0.69 -7.72
C TYR A 261 3.89 -1.99 -6.94
N ALA A 262 3.21 -2.14 -5.80
CA ALA A 262 3.27 -3.36 -4.98
C ALA A 262 2.77 -4.60 -5.75
N MET A 263 1.69 -4.45 -6.52
CA MET A 263 1.17 -5.56 -7.33
C MET A 263 2.07 -5.89 -8.52
N ALA A 264 2.75 -4.89 -9.11
CA ALA A 264 3.71 -5.11 -10.18
C ALA A 264 4.98 -5.82 -9.71
N SER A 265 5.40 -5.61 -8.45
CA SER A 265 6.56 -6.29 -7.86
C SER A 265 6.26 -7.71 -7.38
N LYS A 266 5.02 -8.18 -7.45
CA LYS A 266 4.60 -9.52 -7.01
C LYS A 266 5.17 -10.60 -7.94
N PRO A 267 5.99 -11.56 -7.45
CA PRO A 267 6.38 -12.70 -8.27
C PRO A 267 5.21 -13.68 -8.45
N VAL A 268 5.13 -14.28 -9.63
CA VAL A 268 4.11 -15.28 -9.99
C VAL A 268 4.60 -16.67 -9.61
N GLY A 269 3.71 -17.50 -9.07
CA GLY A 269 4.00 -18.93 -8.80
C GLY A 269 4.38 -19.27 -7.36
N VAL A 270 4.44 -18.28 -6.46
CA VAL A 270 4.63 -18.51 -5.02
C VAL A 270 3.42 -17.95 -4.26
N ARG A 271 3.05 -18.62 -3.16
CA ARG A 271 2.05 -18.10 -2.23
C ARG A 271 2.67 -17.01 -1.37
N LEU A 272 2.14 -15.80 -1.49
CA LEU A 272 2.63 -14.62 -0.80
C LEU A 272 1.51 -13.97 -0.01
N ALA A 273 1.85 -13.37 1.12
CA ALA A 273 1.04 -12.38 1.81
C ALA A 273 1.69 -11.00 1.70
N TRP A 274 0.86 -9.98 1.77
CA TRP A 274 1.28 -8.60 1.87
C TRP A 274 1.26 -8.14 3.32
N VAL A 275 2.41 -7.76 3.88
CA VAL A 275 2.49 -7.13 5.21
C VAL A 275 2.47 -5.61 5.03
N CYS A 276 1.45 -4.95 5.58
CA CYS A 276 1.35 -3.49 5.52
C CYS A 276 2.14 -2.80 6.64
N ASN A 277 2.74 -1.65 6.36
CA ASN A 277 3.44 -0.85 7.39
C ASN A 277 2.47 -0.09 8.31
N TYR A 278 1.19 0.03 7.94
CA TYR A 278 0.19 0.78 8.71
C TYR A 278 -0.28 0.00 9.94
N LYS A 279 -0.82 -1.21 9.75
CA LYS A 279 -1.35 -2.06 10.83
C LYS A 279 -0.43 -3.24 11.18
N HIS A 280 0.67 -3.42 10.45
CA HIS A 280 1.54 -4.61 10.54
C HIS A 280 0.76 -5.92 10.35
N ALA A 281 -0.37 -5.84 9.63
CA ALA A 281 -1.25 -6.96 9.37
C ALA A 281 -0.93 -7.59 8.00
N MET A 282 -1.13 -8.92 7.92
CA MET A 282 -1.04 -9.67 6.67
C MET A 282 -2.36 -9.61 5.90
N HIS A 283 -2.24 -9.27 4.63
CA HIS A 283 -3.32 -9.19 3.66
C HIS A 283 -3.05 -10.16 2.51
N SER A 284 -4.11 -10.57 1.82
CA SER A 284 -4.02 -11.37 0.59
C SER A 284 -3.34 -10.59 -0.53
N SER A 285 -3.55 -9.26 -0.53
CA SER A 285 -3.00 -8.32 -1.49
C SER A 285 -2.99 -6.90 -0.93
N PRO A 286 -2.15 -5.99 -1.46
CA PRO A 286 -2.21 -4.55 -1.19
C PRO A 286 -3.59 -3.92 -1.42
N CYS A 287 -4.42 -4.55 -2.27
CA CYS A 287 -5.81 -4.14 -2.50
C CYS A 287 -6.69 -4.26 -1.26
N GLY A 288 -6.36 -5.14 -0.31
CA GLY A 288 -7.05 -5.30 0.98
C GLY A 288 -6.63 -4.28 2.04
N CYS A 289 -5.61 -3.45 1.79
CA CYS A 289 -5.09 -2.50 2.76
C CYS A 289 -5.77 -1.13 2.63
N ALA A 290 -6.17 -0.51 3.75
CA ALA A 290 -6.71 0.85 3.78
C ALA A 290 -5.66 1.94 3.47
N LYS A 291 -4.38 1.72 3.85
CA LYS A 291 -3.29 2.70 3.67
C LYS A 291 -2.05 2.08 3.02
N PRO A 292 -2.14 1.66 1.75
CA PRO A 292 -1.01 1.06 1.01
C PRO A 292 0.12 2.07 0.75
N HIS A 293 -0.19 3.37 0.75
CA HIS A 293 0.77 4.45 0.54
C HIS A 293 1.84 4.56 1.64
N MET A 294 1.59 4.00 2.83
CA MET A 294 2.61 3.90 3.89
C MET A 294 3.67 2.82 3.60
N GLY A 295 3.50 2.08 2.50
CA GLY A 295 4.38 1.01 2.09
C GLY A 295 4.05 -0.34 2.73
N GLY A 296 4.86 -1.32 2.39
CA GLY A 296 4.74 -2.69 2.87
C GLY A 296 5.64 -3.62 2.08
N LYS A 297 5.56 -4.91 2.41
CA LYS A 297 6.41 -5.93 1.79
C LYS A 297 5.67 -7.23 1.55
N TRP A 298 6.13 -7.95 0.53
CA TRP A 298 5.68 -9.31 0.26
C TRP A 298 6.45 -10.30 1.12
N VAL A 299 5.73 -11.24 1.73
CA VAL A 299 6.30 -12.33 2.52
C VAL A 299 5.80 -13.66 1.99
N VAL A 300 6.66 -14.68 2.00
CA VAL A 300 6.34 -16.03 1.53
C VAL A 300 5.54 -16.76 2.59
N LEU A 301 4.37 -17.28 2.21
CA LEU A 301 3.51 -18.05 3.11
C LEU A 301 3.89 -19.53 3.10
N GLY A 302 3.95 -20.13 4.29
CA GLY A 302 4.07 -21.57 4.46
C GLY A 302 2.77 -22.30 4.14
N LYS A 303 2.81 -23.65 4.15
CA LYS A 303 1.64 -24.48 3.78
C LYS A 303 0.40 -24.29 4.67
N ASN A 304 0.55 -23.71 5.87
CA ASN A 304 -0.49 -23.63 6.90
C ASN A 304 -0.82 -22.18 7.37
N SER A 305 -0.37 -21.14 6.65
CA SER A 305 -0.41 -19.75 7.16
C SER A 305 -1.65 -18.93 6.74
N THR A 306 -2.70 -19.55 6.19
CA THR A 306 -3.88 -18.82 5.66
C THR A 306 -4.72 -18.15 6.75
N GLU A 307 -4.76 -18.72 7.96
CA GLU A 307 -5.56 -18.19 9.08
C GLU A 307 -5.06 -16.82 9.60
N GLU A 308 -3.82 -16.45 9.25
CA GLU A 308 -3.19 -15.21 9.68
C GLU A 308 -3.50 -14.03 8.72
N ILE A 309 -4.18 -14.29 7.60
CA ILE A 309 -4.57 -13.27 6.61
C ILE A 309 -5.85 -12.57 7.06
N LYS A 310 -5.80 -11.26 7.22
CA LYS A 310 -6.91 -10.44 7.72
C LYS A 310 -8.12 -10.40 6.76
N ASP A 311 -7.86 -10.44 5.46
CA ASP A 311 -8.90 -10.33 4.42
C ASP A 311 -9.75 -11.61 4.26
N ASP A 312 -9.34 -12.72 4.87
CA ASP A 312 -9.98 -14.04 4.70
C ASP A 312 -11.09 -14.30 5.75
N LYS A 313 -11.53 -13.28 6.51
CA LYS A 313 -12.58 -13.37 7.54
C LYS A 313 -13.88 -12.65 7.16
#